data_AF-A0A7C6X464-F1
#
_entry.id   AF-A0A7C6X464-F1
#
_cell.length_a   1.000
_cell.length_b   1.000
_cell.length_c   1.000
_cell.angle_alpha   90.00
_cell.angle_beta   90.00
_cell.angle_gamma   90.00
#
_symmetry.space_group_name_H-M   'P 1'
#
loop_
_entity.id
_entity.type
_entity.pdbx_description
1 polymer ?
#
loop_
_entity_poly.entity_id
_entity_poly.type
_entity_poly.pdbx_seq_one_letter_code
_entity_poly.pdbx_strand_id
1 'polypeptide(L)'
;MSQEQVVAQYVERFGLEDLDERDLESAKRIALDLAAKGWFKASMFFRAPAEEMLKVGYLSALHEQNWMMLRQLTRLNRNLETLK
;
A
#
# COMPACT_ATOMS: atom_id res chain seq x y z
N MET A 1 -18.23 -1.48 -1.02
CA MET A 1 -17.26 -1.54 0.10
C MET A 1 -17.25 -0.18 0.79
N SER A 2 -17.26 -0.15 2.12
CA SER A 2 -17.01 1.07 2.89
C SER A 2 -15.50 1.42 2.89
N GLN A 3 -15.14 2.66 3.23
CA GLN A 3 -13.74 3.07 3.34
C GLN A 3 -12.96 2.23 4.37
N GLU A 4 -13.60 1.86 5.48
CA GLU A 4 -13.00 1.01 6.51
C GLU A 4 -12.68 -0.39 5.98
N GLN A 5 -13.52 -0.96 5.11
CA GLN A 5 -13.25 -2.27 4.51
C GLN A 5 -12.08 -2.22 3.51
N VAL A 6 -11.94 -1.14 2.74
CA VAL A 6 -10.79 -0.92 1.84
C VAL A 6 -9.51 -0.85 2.65
N VAL A 7 -9.53 -0.06 3.73
CA VAL A 7 -8.41 0.13 4.63
C VAL A 7 -8.01 -1.19 5.31
N ALA A 8 -8.96 -1.92 5.87
CA ALA A 8 -8.69 -3.18 6.56
C ALA A 8 -8.05 -4.21 5.63
N GLN A 9 -8.60 -4.39 4.43
CA GLN A 9 -8.05 -5.32 3.44
C GLN A 9 -6.65 -4.88 2.97
N TYR A 10 -6.40 -3.57 2.89
CA TYR A 10 -5.09 -3.04 2.53
C TYR A 10 -4.05 -3.28 3.63
N VAL A 11 -4.42 -3.03 4.88
CA VAL A 11 -3.57 -3.27 6.06
C VAL A 11 -3.17 -4.74 6.13
N GLU A 12 -4.15 -5.65 6.00
CA GLU A 12 -3.93 -7.10 6.01
C GLU A 12 -3.06 -7.56 4.82
N ARG A 13 -3.41 -7.15 3.60
CA ARG A 13 -2.69 -7.56 2.38
C ARG A 13 -1.21 -7.16 2.42
N PHE A 14 -0.89 -6.02 3.01
CA PHE A 14 0.46 -5.49 3.08
C PHE A 14 1.11 -5.65 4.46
N GLY A 15 0.54 -6.46 5.35
CA GLY A 15 1.09 -6.80 6.67
C GLY A 15 1.45 -5.58 7.51
N LEU A 16 0.51 -4.63 7.60
CA LEU A 16 0.67 -3.33 8.28
C LEU A 16 -0.07 -3.29 9.63
N GLU A 17 -0.48 -4.44 10.16
CA GLU A 17 -1.19 -4.58 11.44
C GLU A 17 -0.35 -4.07 12.61
N ASP A 18 0.95 -3.98 12.35
CA ASP A 18 1.98 -3.77 13.32
C ASP A 18 2.54 -2.35 13.37
N LEU A 19 2.02 -1.45 12.52
CA LEU A 19 2.38 -0.04 12.50
C LEU A 19 1.89 0.68 13.76
N ASP A 20 2.63 1.69 14.19
CA ASP A 20 2.13 2.62 15.20
C ASP A 20 0.97 3.46 14.64
N GLU A 21 0.25 4.19 15.52
CA GLU A 21 -0.93 4.95 15.12
C GLU A 21 -0.65 5.98 14.01
N ARG A 22 0.52 6.62 14.01
CA ARG A 22 0.86 7.69 13.05
C ARG A 22 1.19 7.11 11.68
N ASP A 23 1.95 6.02 11.68
CA ASP A 23 2.29 5.28 10.47
C ASP A 23 1.06 4.60 9.87
N LEU A 24 0.18 4.07 10.72
CA LEU A 24 -1.10 3.48 10.30
C LEU A 24 -2.00 4.54 9.65
N GLU A 25 -2.11 5.74 10.20
CA GLU A 25 -2.90 6.83 9.61
C GLU A 25 -2.35 7.24 8.23
N SER A 26 -1.02 7.29 8.09
CA SER A 26 -0.37 7.55 6.81
C SER A 26 -0.65 6.45 5.79
N ALA A 27 -0.58 5.19 6.20
CA ALA A 27 -0.91 4.04 5.37
C ALA A 27 -2.38 4.03 4.92
N LYS A 28 -3.31 4.38 5.82
CA LYS A 28 -4.74 4.53 5.52
C LYS A 28 -4.98 5.57 4.43
N ARG A 29 -4.37 6.75 4.54
CA ARG A 29 -4.48 7.80 3.54
C ARG A 29 -3.95 7.36 2.18
N ILE A 30 -2.80 6.70 2.15
CA ILE A 30 -2.20 6.17 0.91
C ILE A 30 -3.12 5.10 0.29
N ALA A 31 -3.68 4.20 1.09
CA ALA A 31 -4.61 3.17 0.62
C ALA A 31 -5.85 3.77 -0.03
N LEU A 32 -6.43 4.81 0.58
CA LEU A 32 -7.60 5.52 0.05
C LEU A 32 -7.27 6.28 -1.24
N ASP A 33 -6.13 6.99 -1.28
CA ASP A 33 -5.65 7.68 -2.47
C ASP A 33 -5.42 6.72 -3.64
N LEU A 34 -4.89 5.52 -3.36
CA LEU A 34 -4.65 4.51 -4.37
C LEU A 34 -5.89 3.75 -4.78
N ALA A 35 -6.86 3.56 -3.89
CA ALA A 35 -8.16 3.04 -4.27
C ALA A 35 -8.88 4.01 -5.21
N ALA A 36 -8.82 5.31 -4.92
CA ALA A 36 -9.36 6.36 -5.79
C ALA A 36 -8.63 6.42 -7.15
N LYS A 37 -7.29 6.40 -7.15
CA LYS A 37 -6.46 6.33 -8.37
C LYS A 37 -6.58 4.99 -9.10
N GLY A 38 -6.84 3.90 -8.38
CA GLY A 38 -7.01 2.55 -8.89
C GLY A 38 -8.34 2.37 -9.61
N TRP A 39 -9.41 2.95 -9.08
CA TRP A 39 -10.69 3.11 -9.79
C TRP A 39 -10.50 3.90 -11.09
N PHE A 40 -9.69 4.96 -11.05
CA PHE A 40 -9.31 5.74 -12.24
C PHE A 40 -8.41 4.94 -13.20
N LYS A 41 -7.48 4.13 -12.69
CA LYS A 41 -6.61 3.26 -13.49
C LYS A 41 -7.37 2.11 -14.14
N ALA A 42 -8.36 1.51 -13.46
CA ALA A 42 -9.15 0.41 -14.00
C ALA A 42 -10.00 0.88 -15.21
N SER A 43 -10.62 2.07 -15.12
CA SER A 43 -11.33 2.66 -16.26
C SER A 43 -10.38 3.06 -17.41
N MET A 44 -9.14 3.41 -17.09
CA MET A 44 -8.07 3.67 -18.07
C MET A 44 -7.51 2.37 -18.69
N PHE A 45 -7.38 1.28 -17.92
CA PHE A 45 -6.80 0.01 -18.34
C PHE A 45 -7.57 -0.65 -19.50
N PHE A 46 -8.90 -0.49 -19.52
CA PHE A 46 -9.73 -0.95 -20.63
C PHE A 46 -9.58 -0.10 -21.92
N ARG A 47 -8.82 1.01 -21.88
CA ARG A 47 -8.63 1.95 -23.02
C ARG A 47 -7.18 2.37 -23.28
N ALA A 48 -6.22 2.00 -22.43
CA ALA A 48 -4.86 2.52 -22.45
C ALA A 48 -3.94 1.75 -23.43
N PRO A 49 -2.99 2.42 -24.11
CA PRO A 49 -1.95 1.78 -24.91
C PRO A 49 -1.05 0.84 -24.08
N ALA A 50 -0.46 -0.17 -24.75
CA ALA A 50 0.41 -1.16 -24.10
C ALA A 50 1.59 -0.57 -23.31
N GLU A 51 2.17 0.55 -23.77
CA GLU A 51 3.25 1.26 -23.05
C GLU A 51 2.78 1.83 -21.70
N GLU A 52 1.56 2.37 -21.64
CA GLU A 52 1.00 2.87 -20.39
C GLU A 52 0.71 1.72 -19.41
N MET A 53 0.24 0.58 -19.92
CA MET A 53 0.05 -0.63 -19.10
C MET A 53 1.38 -1.10 -18.48
N LEU A 54 2.48 -1.09 -19.24
CA LEU A 54 3.81 -1.42 -18.72
C LEU A 54 4.26 -0.47 -17.61
N LYS A 55 4.10 0.85 -17.81
CA LYS A 55 4.42 1.87 -16.78
C LYS A 55 3.61 1.67 -15.52
N VAL A 56 2.30 1.39 -15.66
CA VAL A 56 1.44 1.05 -14.51
C VAL A 56 1.94 -0.20 -13.80
N GLY A 57 2.35 -1.24 -14.53
CA GLY A 57 2.94 -2.45 -13.96
C GLY A 57 4.21 -2.17 -13.15
N TYR A 58 5.14 -1.39 -13.70
CA TYR A 58 6.35 -0.98 -12.97
C TYR A 58 6.03 -0.18 -11.70
N LEU A 59 5.11 0.79 -11.80
CA LEU A 59 4.68 1.57 -10.64
C LEU A 59 4.05 0.68 -9.56
N SER A 60 3.25 -0.31 -9.95
CA SER A 60 2.69 -1.28 -9.02
C SER A 60 3.78 -2.10 -8.33
N ALA A 61 4.78 -2.59 -9.07
CA ALA A 61 5.91 -3.33 -8.51
C ALA A 61 6.74 -2.50 -7.51
N LEU A 62 7.04 -1.23 -7.85
CA LEU A 62 7.73 -0.29 -6.95
C LEU A 62 6.91 -0.01 -5.68
N HIS A 63 5.60 0.17 -5.84
CA HIS A 63 4.70 0.36 -4.72
C HIS A 63 4.71 -0.85 -3.76
N GLU A 64 4.63 -2.06 -4.29
CA GLU A 64 4.74 -3.30 -3.51
C GLU A 64 6.11 -3.43 -2.81
N GLN A 65 7.19 -3.06 -3.49
CA GLN A 65 8.53 -3.03 -2.89
C GLN A 65 8.63 -2.05 -1.72
N ASN A 66 8.05 -0.86 -1.84
CA ASN A 66 8.04 0.13 -0.76
C ASN A 66 7.36 -0.41 0.50
N TRP A 67 6.26 -1.14 0.37
CA TRP A 67 5.61 -1.77 1.53
C TRP A 67 6.41 -2.91 2.13
N MET A 68 7.08 -3.71 1.30
CA MET A 68 7.99 -4.73 1.80
C MET A 68 9.09 -4.12 2.67
N MET A 69 9.64 -2.98 2.25
CA MET A 69 10.63 -2.23 3.05
C MET A 69 10.03 -1.72 4.37
N LEU A 70 8.85 -1.10 4.33
CA LEU A 70 8.17 -0.63 5.53
C LEU A 70 7.95 -1.77 6.55
N ARG A 71 7.43 -2.92 6.11
CA ARG A 71 7.28 -4.10 6.98
C ARG A 71 8.59 -4.57 7.61
N GLN A 72 9.68 -4.55 6.84
CA GLN A 72 11.00 -4.92 7.36
C GLN A 72 11.47 -3.93 8.42
N LEU A 73 11.29 -2.63 8.18
CA LEU A 73 11.64 -1.57 9.14
C LEU A 73 10.81 -1.67 10.42
N THR A 74 9.50 -1.91 10.33
CA THR A 74 8.62 -2.12 11.50
C THR A 74 9.09 -3.31 12.34
N ARG A 75 9.40 -4.45 11.70
CA ARG A 75 9.94 -5.63 12.41
C ARG A 75 11.28 -5.34 13.08
N LEU A 76 12.17 -4.63 12.39
CA LEU A 76 13.45 -4.22 12.96
C LEU A 76 13.25 -3.32 14.17
N ASN A 77 12.36 -2.34 14.09
CA ASN A 77 12.10 -1.41 15.19
C ASN A 77 11.60 -2.13 16.45
N ARG A 78 10.64 -3.04 16.31
CA ARG A 78 10.13 -3.85 17.43
C ARG A 78 11.20 -4.74 18.05
N ASN A 79 12.02 -5.37 17.22
CA ASN A 79 13.14 -6.17 17.72
C ASN A 79 14.17 -5.32 18.49
N LEU A 80 14.32 -4.05 18.14
CA LEU A 80 15.18 -3.12 18.89
C LEU A 80 14.53 -2.67 20.21
N GLU A 81 13.21 -2.52 20.26
CA GLU A 81 12.47 -2.23 21.49
C GLU A 81 12.55 -3.37 22.51
N THR A 82 12.53 -4.63 22.06
CA THR A 82 12.64 -5.79 22.95
C THR A 82 14.06 -6.06 23.46
N LEU A 83 15.07 -5.38 22.90
CA LEU A 83 16.45 -5.45 23.37
C LEU A 83 16.77 -4.43 24.49
N LYS A 84 15.82 -3.55 24.84
CA LYS A 84 15.92 -2.62 25.97
C LYS A 84 15.28 -3.21 27.22
#